data_AF-A0A382HS23-F1
#
_entry.id   AF-A0A382HS23-F1
#
_cell.length_a   1.000
_cell.length_b   1.000
_cell.length_c   1.000
_cell.angle_alpha   90.00
_cell.angle_beta   90.00
_cell.angle_gamma   90.00
#
_symmetry.space_group_name_H-M   'P 1'
#
loop_
_entity.id
_entity.type
_entity.pdbx_description
1 polymer ?
#
loop_
_entity_poly.entity_id
_entity_poly.type
_entity_poly.pdbx_seq_one_letter_code
_entity_poly.pdbx_strand_id
1 'polypeptide(L)'
;RSYRTAITSTSDYKFVNIPVENAFLFGEEICVEEYDLVFSCVGPNNCYDLAEDLKRAKAVISCENDMATVNGLQKLTGNSNIYFGIPDVITSNTAPTELLVEDPLTVVTEQGMLVLEKGNYTLPEVILQVGPDELHMHWMCKLFIHNAPHAIVAYLGWLKGYTYIHEAMADSDINEVVVGSISEITDGVIAAGFAEKNYANNYKEKELKRFSNALLYDTIKRVAREPLRKIAYDNRLVLGLRIALFNGQLPVNTAKGLKAALLYGEENDDEASYLQNLRSNSNDTEILKKFSRIDHFDPMNKFITEQDLYPFLQTEIK
;
A
#
# COMPACT_ATOMS: atom_id res chain seq x y z
N ARG A 1 0.20 -29.26 9.05
CA ARG A 1 1.27 -28.41 9.63
C ARG A 1 0.62 -27.13 10.12
N SER A 2 1.26 -26.28 10.92
CA SER A 2 0.70 -24.99 11.30
C SER A 2 1.82 -24.02 11.62
N TYR A 3 1.53 -22.72 11.55
CA TYR A 3 2.41 -21.69 12.10
C TYR A 3 1.61 -20.79 13.05
N ARG A 4 2.31 -20.16 13.99
CA ARG A 4 1.73 -19.19 14.91
C ARG A 4 1.84 -17.78 14.31
N THR A 5 0.79 -16.99 14.44
CA THR A 5 0.75 -15.59 14.03
C THR A 5 0.24 -14.71 15.17
N ALA A 6 0.42 -13.40 15.06
CA ALA A 6 0.07 -12.44 16.10
C ALA A 6 -0.80 -11.31 15.54
N ILE A 7 -1.94 -11.07 16.19
CA ILE A 7 -2.84 -9.95 15.91
C ILE A 7 -2.63 -8.88 16.98
N THR A 8 -2.31 -7.65 16.59
CA THR A 8 -2.13 -6.55 17.55
C THR A 8 -3.44 -6.19 18.24
N SER A 9 -3.40 -5.99 19.56
CA SER A 9 -4.45 -5.36 20.35
C SER A 9 -4.03 -3.94 20.77
N THR A 10 -4.67 -3.36 21.79
CA THR A 10 -4.28 -2.06 22.36
C THR A 10 -2.89 -2.08 22.99
N SER A 11 -2.46 -3.19 23.60
CA SER A 11 -1.18 -3.26 24.33
C SER A 11 -0.49 -4.62 24.30
N ASP A 12 -1.08 -5.61 23.63
CA ASP A 12 -0.54 -6.97 23.55
C ASP A 12 -0.81 -7.61 22.18
N TYR A 13 -0.43 -8.88 22.05
CA TYR A 13 -0.74 -9.71 20.90
C TYR A 13 -1.79 -10.76 21.25
N LYS A 14 -2.82 -10.87 20.41
CA LYS A 14 -3.67 -12.05 20.35
C LYS A 14 -3.03 -13.05 19.39
N PHE A 15 -2.55 -14.16 19.93
CA PHE A 15 -1.95 -15.22 19.12
C PHE A 15 -3.01 -16.11 18.46
N VAL A 16 -2.74 -16.52 17.22
CA VAL A 16 -3.58 -17.43 16.45
C VAL A 16 -2.70 -18.48 15.82
N ASN A 17 -3.12 -19.75 15.87
CA ASN A 17 -2.46 -20.82 15.13
C ASN A 17 -3.16 -20.99 13.79
N ILE A 18 -2.41 -20.88 12.70
CA ILE A 18 -2.91 -21.01 11.34
C ILE A 18 -2.61 -22.42 10.85
N PRO A 19 -3.62 -23.27 10.64
CA PRO A 19 -3.41 -24.57 10.03
C PRO A 19 -2.98 -24.39 8.58
N VAL A 20 -2.00 -25.20 8.18
CA VAL A 20 -1.50 -25.30 6.81
C VAL A 20 -1.74 -26.73 6.35
N GLU A 21 -2.68 -26.85 5.42
CA GLU A 21 -3.00 -28.05 4.66
C GLU A 21 -2.66 -27.79 3.20
N ASN A 22 -2.09 -28.77 2.51
CA ASN A 22 -1.78 -28.71 1.08
C ASN A 22 -1.04 -27.41 0.67
N ALA A 23 0.19 -27.26 1.16
CA ALA A 23 1.07 -26.17 0.74
C ALA A 23 1.88 -26.58 -0.49
N PHE A 24 1.88 -25.73 -1.50
CA PHE A 24 2.53 -25.95 -2.77
C PHE A 24 3.59 -24.88 -3.06
N LEU A 25 4.64 -25.25 -3.77
CA LEU A 25 5.62 -24.33 -4.34
C LEU A 25 5.12 -23.77 -5.68
N PHE A 26 5.70 -22.65 -6.10
CA PHE A 26 5.41 -22.09 -7.40
C PHE A 26 5.73 -23.09 -8.52
N GLY A 27 4.76 -23.33 -9.41
CA GLY A 27 4.87 -24.28 -10.52
C GLY A 27 4.45 -25.71 -10.18
N GLU A 28 4.12 -26.03 -8.93
CA GLU A 28 3.44 -27.29 -8.60
C GLU A 28 1.98 -27.23 -9.06
N GLU A 29 1.45 -28.39 -9.47
CA GLU A 29 0.08 -28.50 -9.99
C GLU A 29 -0.95 -28.39 -8.84
N ILE A 30 -1.93 -27.50 -9.01
CA ILE A 30 -2.99 -27.25 -8.04
C ILE A 30 -4.35 -27.52 -8.71
N CYS A 31 -5.14 -28.41 -8.11
CA CYS A 31 -6.52 -28.69 -8.54
C CYS A 31 -7.48 -27.59 -8.02
N VAL A 32 -7.29 -26.35 -8.47
CA VAL A 32 -8.07 -25.17 -8.03
C VAL A 32 -9.58 -25.32 -8.26
N GLU A 33 -10.00 -26.14 -9.21
CA GLU A 33 -11.39 -26.49 -9.48
C GLU A 33 -12.07 -27.27 -8.34
N GLU A 34 -11.31 -27.89 -7.45
CA GLU A 34 -11.86 -28.61 -6.29
C GLU A 34 -12.37 -27.64 -5.21
N TYR A 35 -11.87 -26.41 -5.20
CA TYR A 35 -12.20 -25.40 -4.20
C TYR A 35 -13.41 -24.55 -4.63
N ASP A 36 -14.26 -24.20 -3.67
CA ASP A 36 -15.42 -23.33 -3.92
C ASP A 36 -15.04 -21.87 -4.08
N LEU A 37 -13.91 -21.46 -3.50
CA LEU A 37 -13.41 -20.10 -3.54
C LEU A 37 -11.88 -20.07 -3.53
N VAL A 38 -11.30 -19.24 -4.39
CA VAL A 38 -9.85 -19.00 -4.48
C VAL A 38 -9.56 -17.54 -4.15
N PHE A 39 -8.58 -17.27 -3.28
CA PHE A 39 -8.07 -15.92 -3.03
C PHE A 39 -6.73 -15.71 -3.75
N SER A 40 -6.57 -14.60 -4.47
CA SER A 40 -5.30 -14.18 -5.07
C SER A 40 -4.74 -12.94 -4.37
N CYS A 41 -3.49 -13.02 -3.89
CA CYS A 41 -2.79 -11.94 -3.19
C CYS A 41 -1.30 -11.90 -3.59
N VAL A 42 -0.97 -12.05 -4.86
CA VAL A 42 0.43 -12.28 -5.32
C VAL A 42 1.13 -11.02 -5.84
N GLY A 43 0.42 -9.90 -5.91
CA GLY A 43 0.85 -8.62 -6.46
C GLY A 43 0.25 -8.36 -7.85
N PRO A 44 -0.10 -7.10 -8.19
CA PRO A 44 -0.68 -6.76 -9.50
C PRO A 44 0.15 -7.16 -10.72
N ASN A 45 1.47 -7.23 -10.58
CA ASN A 45 2.37 -7.63 -11.66
C ASN A 45 2.44 -9.15 -11.85
N ASN A 46 2.16 -9.93 -10.80
CA ASN A 46 2.33 -11.39 -10.80
C ASN A 46 1.00 -12.13 -10.95
N CYS A 47 -0.15 -11.47 -10.72
CA CYS A 47 -1.44 -12.15 -10.71
C CYS A 47 -1.81 -12.76 -12.07
N TYR A 48 -1.28 -12.23 -13.17
CA TYR A 48 -1.52 -12.75 -14.52
C TYR A 48 -0.85 -14.10 -14.78
N ASP A 49 0.21 -14.44 -14.03
CA ASP A 49 0.89 -15.74 -14.16
C ASP A 49 0.00 -16.89 -13.68
N LEU A 50 -1.04 -16.58 -12.88
CA LEU A 50 -2.02 -17.55 -12.37
C LEU A 50 -3.16 -17.82 -13.36
N ALA A 51 -3.17 -17.23 -14.55
CA ALA A 51 -4.32 -17.25 -15.45
C ALA A 51 -4.81 -18.66 -15.81
N GLU A 52 -3.91 -19.62 -16.05
CA GLU A 52 -4.28 -21.00 -16.37
C GLU A 52 -5.00 -21.70 -15.21
N ASP A 53 -4.60 -21.42 -13.98
CA ASP A 53 -5.29 -21.94 -12.79
C ASP A 53 -6.63 -21.21 -12.60
N LEU A 54 -6.62 -19.86 -12.60
CA LEU A 54 -7.82 -19.06 -12.37
C LEU A 54 -8.91 -19.28 -13.42
N LYS A 55 -8.56 -19.76 -14.62
CA LYS A 55 -9.51 -20.21 -15.65
C LYS A 55 -10.34 -21.42 -15.21
N ARG A 56 -9.79 -22.33 -14.40
CA ARG A 56 -10.48 -23.52 -13.88
C ARG A 56 -11.20 -23.27 -12.55
N ALA A 57 -10.90 -22.18 -11.86
CA ALA A 57 -11.50 -21.85 -10.57
C ALA A 57 -13.00 -21.54 -10.67
N LYS A 58 -13.81 -22.02 -9.69
CA LYS A 58 -15.26 -21.76 -9.64
C LYS A 58 -15.58 -20.29 -9.37
N ALA A 59 -14.89 -19.69 -8.41
CA ALA A 59 -14.96 -18.28 -8.04
C ALA A 59 -13.61 -17.82 -7.48
N VAL A 60 -13.20 -16.59 -7.82
CA VAL A 60 -11.93 -16.00 -7.40
C VAL A 60 -12.19 -14.64 -6.76
N ILE A 61 -11.59 -14.40 -5.60
CA ILE A 61 -11.46 -13.08 -5.00
C ILE A 61 -10.04 -12.60 -5.23
N SER A 62 -9.89 -11.61 -6.12
CA SER A 62 -8.63 -10.93 -6.35
C SER A 62 -8.44 -9.84 -5.30
N CYS A 63 -7.48 -10.02 -4.41
CA CYS A 63 -7.07 -9.08 -3.36
C CYS A 63 -5.82 -8.30 -3.73
N GLU A 64 -5.56 -8.14 -5.02
CA GLU A 64 -4.42 -7.37 -5.52
C GLU A 64 -4.59 -5.87 -5.20
N ASN A 65 -3.48 -5.16 -4.99
CA ASN A 65 -3.52 -3.73 -4.70
C ASN A 65 -3.74 -2.87 -5.97
N ASP A 66 -4.59 -3.35 -6.88
CA ASP A 66 -5.04 -2.71 -8.11
C ASP A 66 -6.35 -3.35 -8.60
N MET A 67 -7.45 -2.59 -8.53
CA MET A 67 -8.77 -3.02 -8.99
C MET A 67 -8.82 -3.31 -10.50
N ALA A 68 -7.95 -2.70 -11.32
CA ALA A 68 -7.94 -2.90 -12.76
C ALA A 68 -7.52 -4.33 -13.16
N THR A 69 -6.81 -5.03 -12.27
CA THR A 69 -6.35 -6.41 -12.51
C THR A 69 -7.51 -7.38 -12.73
N VAL A 70 -8.66 -7.18 -12.07
CA VAL A 70 -9.84 -8.04 -12.23
C VAL A 70 -10.30 -8.08 -13.68
N ASN A 71 -10.44 -6.92 -14.32
CA ASN A 71 -10.85 -6.84 -15.73
C ASN A 71 -9.84 -7.52 -16.66
N GLY A 72 -8.54 -7.41 -16.34
CA GLY A 72 -7.47 -8.08 -17.11
C GLY A 72 -7.54 -9.59 -16.96
N LEU A 73 -7.69 -10.09 -15.73
CA LEU A 73 -7.81 -11.51 -15.42
C LEU A 73 -9.06 -12.13 -16.03
N GLN A 74 -10.23 -11.48 -15.93
CA GLN A 74 -11.47 -11.97 -16.55
C GLN A 74 -11.31 -12.14 -18.07
N LYS A 75 -10.66 -11.17 -18.74
CA LYS A 75 -10.40 -11.24 -20.19
C LYS A 75 -9.42 -12.34 -20.55
N LEU A 76 -8.33 -12.47 -19.79
CA LEU A 76 -7.26 -13.43 -20.08
C LEU A 76 -7.72 -14.88 -19.84
N THR A 77 -8.47 -15.10 -18.76
CA THR A 77 -8.94 -16.44 -18.35
C THR A 77 -10.24 -16.86 -19.04
N GLY A 78 -11.07 -15.89 -19.45
CA GLY A 78 -12.45 -16.13 -19.84
C GLY A 78 -13.39 -16.44 -18.66
N ASN A 79 -12.88 -16.35 -17.42
CA ASN A 79 -13.66 -16.59 -16.21
C ASN A 79 -14.28 -15.29 -15.71
N SER A 80 -15.61 -15.17 -15.77
CA SER A 80 -16.34 -14.00 -15.29
C SER A 80 -16.54 -13.97 -13.77
N ASN A 81 -16.23 -15.07 -13.05
CA ASN A 81 -16.41 -15.18 -11.61
C ASN A 81 -15.16 -14.75 -10.83
N ILE A 82 -14.47 -13.71 -11.32
CA ILE A 82 -13.34 -13.08 -10.63
C ILE A 82 -13.83 -11.73 -10.12
N TYR A 83 -13.76 -11.54 -8.81
CA TYR A 83 -14.30 -10.38 -8.11
C TYR A 83 -13.19 -9.63 -7.38
N PHE A 84 -13.39 -8.33 -7.15
CA PHE A 84 -12.42 -7.54 -6.40
C PHE A 84 -12.63 -7.65 -4.88
N GLY A 85 -11.53 -7.79 -4.15
CA GLY A 85 -11.52 -7.76 -2.69
C GLY A 85 -10.52 -6.74 -2.15
N ILE A 86 -10.92 -5.97 -1.17
CA ILE A 86 -10.09 -4.96 -0.52
C ILE A 86 -9.68 -5.48 0.86
N PRO A 87 -8.45 -5.99 1.03
CA PRO A 87 -7.91 -6.24 2.35
C PRO A 87 -7.54 -4.89 2.99
N ASP A 88 -8.37 -4.38 3.90
CA ASP A 88 -8.14 -3.14 4.65
C ASP A 88 -7.43 -3.45 5.98
N VAL A 89 -6.15 -3.79 5.86
CA VAL A 89 -5.31 -4.29 6.94
C VAL A 89 -3.84 -3.96 6.69
N ILE A 90 -3.10 -3.63 7.75
CA ILE A 90 -1.64 -3.67 7.76
C ILE A 90 -1.17 -5.03 8.29
N THR A 91 -0.38 -5.71 7.47
CA THR A 91 0.34 -6.92 7.87
C THR A 91 1.82 -6.68 7.60
N SER A 92 2.63 -6.77 8.65
CA SER A 92 4.08 -6.76 8.54
C SER A 92 4.56 -8.10 7.97
N ASN A 93 5.65 -8.08 7.22
CA ASN A 93 6.33 -9.29 6.74
C ASN A 93 7.34 -9.84 7.77
N THR A 94 7.31 -9.31 9.00
CA THR A 94 8.20 -9.70 10.09
C THR A 94 7.46 -9.59 11.42
N ALA A 95 8.16 -9.91 12.51
CA ALA A 95 7.68 -9.86 13.87
C ALA A 95 8.85 -9.50 14.81
N PRO A 96 8.57 -9.11 16.08
CA PRO A 96 9.61 -9.01 17.11
C PRO A 96 10.50 -10.25 17.14
N THR A 97 11.78 -10.06 17.46
CA THR A 97 12.79 -11.14 17.48
C THR A 97 12.35 -12.28 18.39
N GLU A 98 11.73 -11.98 19.53
CA GLU A 98 11.24 -12.97 20.49
C GLU A 98 10.16 -13.88 19.86
N LEU A 99 9.27 -13.33 19.03
CA LEU A 99 8.24 -14.11 18.34
C LEU A 99 8.82 -14.95 17.20
N LEU A 100 9.81 -14.43 16.47
CA LEU A 100 10.49 -15.16 15.40
C LEU A 100 11.34 -16.33 15.93
N VAL A 101 11.86 -16.23 17.15
CA VAL A 101 12.54 -17.34 17.83
C VAL A 101 11.55 -18.46 18.17
N GLU A 102 10.32 -18.13 18.55
CA GLU A 102 9.27 -19.12 18.82
C GLU A 102 8.77 -19.80 17.54
N ASP A 103 8.52 -19.02 16.49
CA ASP A 103 8.13 -19.53 15.17
C ASP A 103 8.63 -18.58 14.06
N PRO A 104 9.55 -19.03 13.18
CA PRO A 104 10.14 -18.17 12.15
C PRO A 104 9.17 -17.77 11.04
N LEU A 105 7.98 -18.38 10.98
CA LEU A 105 6.90 -18.00 10.05
C LEU A 105 5.94 -16.97 10.65
N THR A 106 6.18 -16.50 11.89
CA THR A 106 5.33 -15.50 12.54
C THR A 106 5.34 -14.20 11.75
N VAL A 107 4.13 -13.73 11.44
CA VAL A 107 3.87 -12.37 10.95
C VAL A 107 3.02 -11.64 11.98
N VAL A 108 3.12 -10.30 11.99
CA VAL A 108 2.24 -9.47 12.80
C VAL A 108 1.24 -8.74 11.91
N THR A 109 -0.02 -8.77 12.30
CA THR A 109 -1.11 -8.07 11.62
C THR A 109 -1.98 -7.33 12.61
N GLU A 110 -2.68 -6.30 12.17
CA GLU A 110 -3.78 -5.73 12.98
C GLU A 110 -5.10 -6.48 12.75
N GLN A 111 -6.10 -6.19 13.57
CA GLN A 111 -7.47 -6.62 13.27
C GLN A 111 -8.02 -5.79 12.10
N GLY A 112 -7.84 -6.28 10.89
CA GLY A 112 -8.34 -5.66 9.67
C GLY A 112 -9.78 -6.02 9.31
N MET A 113 -10.21 -5.48 8.17
CA MET A 113 -11.47 -5.80 7.51
C MET A 113 -11.20 -6.28 6.09
N LEU A 114 -11.97 -7.27 5.63
CA LEU A 114 -12.01 -7.67 4.22
C LEU A 114 -13.33 -7.20 3.62
N VAL A 115 -13.26 -6.31 2.64
CA VAL A 115 -14.43 -5.74 1.94
C VAL A 115 -14.49 -6.34 0.54
N LEU A 116 -15.57 -7.02 0.21
CA LEU A 116 -15.69 -7.78 -1.03
C LEU A 116 -16.83 -7.27 -1.91
N GLU A 117 -16.61 -7.33 -3.22
CA GLU A 117 -17.66 -7.15 -4.22
C GLU A 117 -18.67 -8.29 -4.15
N LYS A 118 -19.98 -8.00 -4.02
CA LYS A 118 -21.02 -9.04 -4.11
C LYS A 118 -20.91 -9.83 -5.41
N GLY A 119 -20.86 -11.15 -5.31
CA GLY A 119 -20.70 -12.04 -6.47
C GLY A 119 -21.44 -13.36 -6.33
N ASN A 120 -21.18 -14.28 -7.27
CA ASN A 120 -21.77 -15.61 -7.31
C ASN A 120 -20.94 -16.60 -6.47
N TYR A 121 -20.89 -16.38 -5.17
CA TYR A 121 -20.19 -17.22 -4.20
C TYR A 121 -20.86 -17.09 -2.83
N THR A 122 -20.54 -18.00 -1.90
CA THR A 122 -21.07 -17.96 -0.53
C THR A 122 -19.93 -17.75 0.46
N LEU A 123 -20.12 -16.84 1.42
CA LEU A 123 -19.18 -16.55 2.49
C LEU A 123 -19.89 -16.48 3.85
N PRO A 124 -19.17 -16.68 4.96
CA PRO A 124 -19.69 -16.39 6.30
C PRO A 124 -20.17 -14.94 6.42
N GLU A 125 -21.27 -14.70 7.14
CA GLU A 125 -21.89 -13.36 7.31
C GLU A 125 -20.94 -12.31 7.90
N VAL A 126 -19.88 -12.72 8.61
CA VAL A 126 -18.87 -11.82 9.18
C VAL A 126 -18.03 -11.11 8.12
N ILE A 127 -18.00 -11.60 6.87
CA ILE A 127 -17.25 -10.97 5.78
C ILE A 127 -18.15 -9.96 5.07
N LEU A 128 -17.72 -8.69 5.05
CA LEU A 128 -18.49 -7.60 4.49
C LEU A 128 -18.55 -7.70 2.95
N GLN A 129 -19.77 -7.83 2.43
CA GLN A 129 -20.04 -7.81 0.99
C GLN A 129 -20.84 -6.57 0.61
N VAL A 130 -20.31 -5.78 -0.33
CA VAL A 130 -20.82 -4.45 -0.67
C VAL A 130 -21.20 -4.35 -2.15
N GLY A 131 -21.99 -3.33 -2.49
CA GLY A 131 -22.28 -2.99 -3.88
C GLY A 131 -21.11 -2.24 -4.55
N PRO A 132 -21.17 -2.02 -5.88
CA PRO A 132 -20.08 -1.39 -6.63
C PRO A 132 -19.70 0.02 -6.11
N ASP A 133 -20.68 0.86 -5.79
CA ASP A 133 -20.43 2.24 -5.34
C ASP A 133 -19.73 2.28 -3.98
N GLU A 134 -20.18 1.44 -3.05
CA GLU A 134 -19.57 1.32 -1.72
C GLU A 134 -18.17 0.71 -1.83
N LEU A 135 -17.98 -0.33 -2.64
CA LEU A 135 -16.66 -0.90 -2.91
C LEU A 135 -15.70 0.15 -3.48
N HIS A 136 -16.18 0.96 -4.42
CA HIS A 136 -15.40 2.03 -5.02
C HIS A 136 -14.99 3.08 -3.98
N MET A 137 -15.91 3.50 -3.11
CA MET A 137 -15.62 4.40 -1.99
C MET A 137 -14.55 3.83 -1.05
N HIS A 138 -14.68 2.55 -0.65
CA HIS A 138 -13.68 1.86 0.16
C HIS A 138 -12.31 1.84 -0.53
N TRP A 139 -12.29 1.55 -1.84
CA TRP A 139 -11.07 1.50 -2.62
C TRP A 139 -10.41 2.87 -2.75
N MET A 140 -11.17 3.94 -3.02
CA MET A 140 -10.64 5.30 -3.08
C MET A 140 -10.04 5.73 -1.74
N CYS A 141 -10.71 5.48 -0.62
CA CYS A 141 -10.15 5.77 0.70
C CYS A 141 -8.86 4.98 0.96
N LYS A 142 -8.81 3.68 0.66
CA LYS A 142 -7.57 2.90 0.83
C LYS A 142 -6.44 3.37 -0.09
N LEU A 143 -6.75 3.62 -1.36
CA LEU A 143 -5.78 4.05 -2.36
C LEU A 143 -5.17 5.41 -2.04
N PHE A 144 -5.98 6.35 -1.55
CA PHE A 144 -5.54 7.72 -1.30
C PHE A 144 -5.13 7.95 0.15
N ILE A 145 -5.99 7.63 1.12
CA ILE A 145 -5.83 8.01 2.53
C ILE A 145 -4.88 7.04 3.25
N HIS A 146 -4.84 5.76 2.88
CA HIS A 146 -3.86 4.81 3.43
C HIS A 146 -2.58 4.77 2.58
N ASN A 147 -2.67 4.30 1.33
CA ASN A 147 -1.51 3.89 0.55
C ASN A 147 -0.49 5.03 0.31
N ALA A 148 -0.96 6.26 0.05
CA ALA A 148 -0.07 7.39 -0.23
C ALA A 148 0.62 7.91 1.04
N PRO A 149 -0.09 8.32 2.11
CA PRO A 149 0.54 8.69 3.38
C PRO A 149 1.45 7.61 3.96
N HIS A 150 1.08 6.33 3.88
CA HIS A 150 1.92 5.24 4.37
C HIS A 150 3.28 5.18 3.64
N ALA A 151 3.28 5.39 2.32
CA ALA A 151 4.53 5.49 1.55
C ALA A 151 5.32 6.75 1.94
N ILE A 152 4.66 7.87 2.21
CA ILE A 152 5.30 9.13 2.63
C ILE A 152 6.02 8.96 3.97
N VAL A 153 5.38 8.35 4.97
CA VAL A 153 6.02 8.01 6.25
C VAL A 153 7.29 7.19 6.00
N ALA A 154 7.20 6.18 5.13
CA ALA A 154 8.32 5.30 4.87
C ALA A 154 9.50 6.01 4.23
N TYR A 155 9.28 6.86 3.22
CA TYR A 155 10.38 7.59 2.57
C TYR A 155 11.02 8.65 3.46
N LEU A 156 10.22 9.41 4.22
CA LEU A 156 10.77 10.36 5.19
C LEU A 156 11.51 9.65 6.32
N GLY A 157 10.97 8.52 6.79
CA GLY A 157 11.58 7.67 7.79
C GLY A 157 12.93 7.11 7.32
N TRP A 158 13.00 6.64 6.08
CA TRP A 158 14.24 6.16 5.47
C TRP A 158 15.30 7.25 5.42
N LEU A 159 14.93 8.48 5.01
CA LEU A 159 15.86 9.61 4.97
C LEU A 159 16.47 9.93 6.34
N LYS A 160 15.69 9.79 7.43
CA LYS A 160 16.17 9.97 8.81
C LYS A 160 16.80 8.71 9.43
N GLY A 161 16.80 7.58 8.73
CA GLY A 161 17.43 6.33 9.17
C GLY A 161 16.61 5.49 10.14
N TYR A 162 15.29 5.69 10.19
CA TYR A 162 14.40 4.84 10.98
C TYR A 162 14.21 3.47 10.32
N THR A 163 13.88 2.46 11.13
CA THR A 163 13.66 1.09 10.66
C THR A 163 12.17 0.78 10.52
N TYR A 164 11.34 1.26 11.46
CA TYR A 164 9.91 0.97 11.52
C TYR A 164 9.06 2.22 11.31
N ILE A 165 7.86 2.01 10.76
CA ILE A 165 6.89 3.09 10.48
C ILE A 165 6.51 3.86 11.75
N HIS A 166 6.32 3.16 12.88
CA HIS A 166 5.96 3.80 14.14
C HIS A 166 7.09 4.67 14.72
N GLU A 167 8.36 4.33 14.47
CA GLU A 167 9.51 5.15 14.87
C GLU A 167 9.50 6.47 14.08
N ALA A 168 9.30 6.37 12.76
CA ALA A 168 9.16 7.54 11.91
C ALA A 168 7.96 8.41 12.31
N MET A 169 6.84 7.80 12.70
CA MET A 169 5.66 8.55 13.20
C MET A 169 5.89 9.22 14.56
N ALA A 170 6.82 8.72 15.37
CA ALA A 170 7.18 9.32 16.65
C ALA A 170 8.12 10.54 16.51
N ASP A 171 8.76 10.71 15.35
CA ASP A 171 9.54 11.89 15.02
C ASP A 171 8.63 13.08 14.69
N SER A 172 8.85 14.23 15.34
CA SER A 172 7.96 15.39 15.22
C SER A 172 7.92 15.97 13.81
N ASP A 173 9.06 16.01 13.11
CA ASP A 173 9.15 16.60 11.77
C ASP A 173 8.42 15.72 10.76
N ILE A 174 8.58 14.40 10.87
CA ILE A 174 7.88 13.44 10.01
C ILE A 174 6.39 13.44 10.32
N ASN A 175 6.01 13.42 11.59
CA ASN A 175 4.61 13.42 12.03
C ASN A 175 3.85 14.62 11.45
N GLU A 176 4.43 15.83 11.53
CA GLU A 176 3.83 17.04 10.99
C GLU A 176 3.53 16.90 9.48
N VAL A 177 4.51 16.43 8.71
CA VAL A 177 4.33 16.24 7.25
C VAL A 177 3.30 15.14 6.96
N VAL A 178 3.31 14.03 7.69
CA VAL A 178 2.38 12.93 7.43
C VAL A 178 0.95 13.32 7.78
N VAL A 179 0.73 13.97 8.93
CA VAL A 179 -0.58 14.47 9.35
C VAL A 179 -1.10 15.54 8.37
N GLY A 180 -0.21 16.41 7.89
CA GLY A 180 -0.52 17.38 6.85
C GLY A 180 -0.90 16.70 5.53
N SER A 181 -0.11 15.74 5.06
CA SER A 181 -0.35 15.05 3.79
C SER A 181 -1.64 14.22 3.81
N ILE A 182 -1.90 13.46 4.87
CA ILE A 182 -3.15 12.69 4.96
C ILE A 182 -4.37 13.62 5.02
N SER A 183 -4.26 14.80 5.62
CA SER A 183 -5.33 15.80 5.64
C SER A 183 -5.55 16.42 4.26
N GLU A 184 -4.48 16.86 3.59
CA GLU A 184 -4.52 17.37 2.20
C GLU A 184 -5.25 16.38 1.27
N ILE A 185 -4.86 15.10 1.34
CA ILE A 185 -5.44 14.03 0.53
C ILE A 185 -6.89 13.74 0.91
N THR A 186 -7.20 13.67 2.20
CA THR A 186 -8.56 13.40 2.70
C THR A 186 -9.53 14.47 2.23
N ASP A 187 -9.14 15.75 2.33
CA ASP A 187 -9.96 16.86 1.85
C ASP A 187 -10.15 16.80 0.33
N GLY A 188 -9.12 16.41 -0.42
CA GLY A 188 -9.20 16.17 -1.85
C GLY A 188 -10.18 15.05 -2.23
N VAL A 189 -10.12 13.92 -1.52
CA VAL A 189 -11.05 12.77 -1.71
C VAL A 189 -12.50 13.19 -1.48
N ILE A 190 -12.75 13.99 -0.44
CA ILE A 190 -14.09 14.52 -0.13
C ILE A 190 -14.54 15.50 -1.23
N ALA A 191 -13.68 16.44 -1.62
CA ALA A 191 -13.98 17.45 -2.63
C ALA A 191 -14.25 16.86 -4.01
N ALA A 192 -13.58 15.76 -4.36
CA ALA A 192 -13.82 15.02 -5.60
C ALA A 192 -15.09 14.15 -5.58
N GLY A 193 -15.76 14.01 -4.42
CA GLY A 193 -16.97 13.20 -4.29
C GLY A 193 -16.72 11.69 -4.23
N PHE A 194 -15.50 11.25 -3.94
CA PHE A 194 -15.16 9.82 -3.85
C PHE A 194 -15.59 9.17 -2.53
N ALA A 195 -15.77 9.96 -1.48
CA ALA A 195 -16.23 9.46 -0.20
C ALA A 195 -17.00 10.53 0.58
N GLU A 196 -17.93 10.06 1.43
CA GLU A 196 -18.60 10.93 2.37
C GLU A 196 -17.61 11.52 3.39
N LYS A 197 -17.82 12.79 3.78
CA LYS A 197 -16.95 13.52 4.71
C LYS A 197 -16.68 12.77 6.01
N ASN A 198 -17.72 12.21 6.63
CA ASN A 198 -17.57 11.51 7.90
C ASN A 198 -16.78 10.20 7.72
N TYR A 199 -17.06 9.47 6.65
CA TYR A 199 -16.35 8.24 6.33
C TYR A 199 -14.85 8.49 6.08
N ALA A 200 -14.51 9.45 5.22
CA ALA A 200 -13.13 9.79 4.90
C ALA A 200 -12.34 10.29 6.12
N ASN A 201 -12.93 11.13 6.98
CA ASN A 201 -12.28 11.59 8.20
C ASN A 201 -12.08 10.46 9.23
N ASN A 202 -13.06 9.58 9.40
CA ASN A 202 -12.89 8.40 10.26
C ASN A 202 -11.79 7.48 9.72
N TYR A 203 -11.69 7.33 8.40
CA TYR A 203 -10.63 6.57 7.75
C TYR A 203 -9.26 7.21 8.02
N LYS A 204 -9.12 8.53 7.87
CA LYS A 204 -7.89 9.27 8.23
C LYS A 204 -7.45 9.01 9.68
N GLU A 205 -8.35 9.19 10.65
CA GLU A 205 -8.02 9.00 12.07
C GLU A 205 -7.62 7.55 12.38
N LYS A 206 -8.24 6.58 11.70
CA LYS A 206 -7.86 5.17 11.78
C LYS A 206 -6.45 4.94 11.24
N GLU A 207 -6.10 5.52 10.09
CA GLU A 207 -4.77 5.36 9.49
C GLU A 207 -3.65 6.01 10.31
N LEU A 208 -3.88 7.20 10.87
CA LEU A 208 -2.89 7.83 11.77
C LEU A 208 -2.58 6.96 12.99
N LYS A 209 -3.60 6.31 13.57
CA LYS A 209 -3.43 5.34 14.67
C LYS A 209 -2.68 4.09 14.22
N ARG A 210 -2.99 3.58 13.03
CA ARG A 210 -2.32 2.42 12.43
C ARG A 210 -0.83 2.66 12.22
N PHE A 211 -0.46 3.80 11.62
CA PHE A 211 0.95 4.13 11.38
C PHE A 211 1.74 4.30 12.68
N SER A 212 1.07 4.72 13.76
CA SER A 212 1.69 4.90 15.08
C SER A 212 1.74 3.61 15.92
N ASN A 213 1.23 2.48 15.42
CA ASN A 213 1.14 1.24 16.19
C ASN A 213 2.49 0.52 16.24
N ALA A 214 3.20 0.65 17.36
CA ALA A 214 4.48 0.00 17.60
C ALA A 214 4.41 -1.53 17.54
N LEU A 215 3.27 -2.13 17.88
CA LEU A 215 3.13 -3.59 17.87
C LEU A 215 3.18 -4.18 16.47
N LEU A 216 2.90 -3.41 15.40
CA LEU A 216 2.92 -3.94 14.04
C LEU A 216 4.32 -4.33 13.56
N TYR A 217 5.38 -3.71 14.08
CA TYR A 217 6.74 -3.88 13.56
C TYR A 217 6.79 -3.76 12.03
N ASP A 218 5.99 -2.85 11.47
CA ASP A 218 5.94 -2.64 10.03
C ASP A 218 7.20 -1.90 9.58
N THR A 219 7.97 -2.52 8.69
CA THR A 219 9.29 -2.01 8.31
C THR A 219 9.19 -0.99 7.20
N ILE A 220 9.99 0.07 7.31
CA ILE A 220 10.15 1.07 6.26
C ILE A 220 10.56 0.41 4.95
N LYS A 221 11.51 -0.54 4.98
CA LYS A 221 11.95 -1.28 3.80
C LYS A 221 10.81 -1.96 3.05
N ARG A 222 9.91 -2.66 3.75
CA ARG A 222 8.73 -3.31 3.14
C ARG A 222 7.77 -2.28 2.56
N VAL A 223 7.53 -1.20 3.27
CA VAL A 223 6.55 -0.17 2.88
C VAL A 223 7.08 0.75 1.78
N ALA A 224 8.40 0.96 1.68
CA ALA A 224 9.06 1.83 0.71
C ALA A 224 9.44 1.11 -0.61
N ARG A 225 9.56 -0.22 -0.61
CA ARG A 225 9.97 -1.02 -1.80
C ARG A 225 9.26 -0.70 -3.13
N GLU A 226 9.92 -0.85 -4.27
CA GLU A 226 9.37 -0.52 -5.60
C GLU A 226 9.02 0.98 -5.74
N PRO A 227 10.00 1.89 -5.56
CA PRO A 227 9.75 3.32 -5.60
C PRO A 227 9.26 3.83 -6.97
N LEU A 228 9.73 3.27 -8.07
CA LEU A 228 9.35 3.71 -9.42
C LEU A 228 7.88 3.44 -9.67
N ARG A 229 7.38 2.27 -9.24
CA ARG A 229 5.95 1.94 -9.27
C ARG A 229 5.12 2.93 -8.45
N LYS A 230 5.62 3.40 -7.30
CA LYS A 230 4.87 4.31 -6.40
C LYS A 230 4.84 5.76 -6.86
N ILE A 231 5.88 6.21 -7.58
CA ILE A 231 5.93 7.54 -8.22
C ILE A 231 5.37 7.53 -9.64
N ALA A 232 4.89 6.39 -10.14
CA ALA A 232 4.26 6.31 -11.46
C ALA A 232 3.01 7.21 -11.53
N TYR A 233 2.75 7.75 -12.72
CA TYR A 233 1.68 8.74 -12.96
C TYR A 233 0.27 8.28 -12.51
N ASP A 234 0.03 6.98 -12.53
CA ASP A 234 -1.21 6.28 -12.20
C ASP A 234 -1.14 5.57 -10.84
N ASN A 235 -0.16 5.90 -9.99
CA ASN A 235 -0.01 5.30 -8.67
C ASN A 235 -0.09 6.31 -7.52
N ARG A 236 -0.03 5.75 -6.30
CA ARG A 236 -0.44 6.38 -5.04
C ARG A 236 0.15 7.77 -4.79
N LEU A 237 1.44 8.02 -5.05
CA LEU A 237 2.03 9.32 -4.70
C LEU A 237 1.61 10.42 -5.67
N VAL A 238 1.64 10.14 -6.98
CA VAL A 238 1.24 11.13 -8.00
C VAL A 238 -0.27 11.33 -7.96
N LEU A 239 -1.05 10.25 -7.86
CA LEU A 239 -2.49 10.34 -7.70
C LEU A 239 -2.86 11.04 -6.38
N GLY A 240 -2.17 10.73 -5.28
CA GLY A 240 -2.32 11.41 -3.99
C GLY A 240 -2.09 12.93 -4.08
N LEU A 241 -1.03 13.33 -4.76
CA LEU A 241 -0.75 14.74 -5.02
C LEU A 241 -1.85 15.40 -5.87
N ARG A 242 -2.32 14.71 -6.92
CA ARG A 242 -3.37 15.23 -7.82
C ARG A 242 -4.73 15.31 -7.14
N ILE A 243 -5.11 14.34 -6.32
CA ILE A 243 -6.40 14.38 -5.62
C ILE A 243 -6.40 15.48 -4.57
N ALA A 244 -5.28 15.70 -3.88
CA ALA A 244 -5.17 16.74 -2.87
C ALA A 244 -5.42 18.15 -3.44
N LEU A 245 -5.10 18.40 -4.72
CA LEU A 245 -5.40 19.67 -5.38
C LEU A 245 -6.90 20.00 -5.48
N PHE A 246 -7.80 19.01 -5.38
CA PHE A 246 -9.25 19.24 -5.45
C PHE A 246 -9.78 20.06 -4.27
N ASN A 247 -9.04 20.14 -3.16
CA ASN A 247 -9.42 20.99 -2.03
C ASN A 247 -9.12 22.49 -2.28
N GLY A 248 -8.51 22.85 -3.41
CA GLY A 248 -8.18 24.23 -3.79
C GLY A 248 -6.94 24.82 -3.11
N GLN A 249 -6.15 24.00 -2.41
CA GLN A 249 -4.89 24.36 -1.76
C GLN A 249 -3.71 23.59 -2.38
N LEU A 250 -2.52 24.17 -2.30
CA LEU A 250 -1.31 23.48 -2.74
C LEU A 250 -0.91 22.39 -1.72
N PRO A 251 -0.72 21.14 -2.16
CA PRO A 251 -0.45 20.00 -1.27
C PRO A 251 1.04 19.89 -0.92
N VAL A 252 1.52 20.83 -0.10
CA VAL A 252 2.93 20.97 0.28
C VAL A 252 3.48 19.70 0.93
N ASN A 253 2.74 19.09 1.85
CA ASN A 253 3.21 17.93 2.59
C ASN A 253 3.26 16.68 1.71
N THR A 254 2.24 16.50 0.86
CA THR A 254 2.22 15.41 -0.12
C THR A 254 3.35 15.57 -1.14
N ALA A 255 3.68 16.79 -1.55
CA ALA A 255 4.81 17.07 -2.44
C ALA A 255 6.17 16.76 -1.79
N LYS A 256 6.36 17.07 -0.49
CA LYS A 256 7.56 16.65 0.26
C LYS A 256 7.72 15.14 0.24
N GLY A 257 6.64 14.41 0.47
CA GLY A 257 6.65 12.94 0.41
C GLY A 257 7.02 12.39 -0.96
N LEU A 258 6.50 12.96 -2.04
CA LEU A 258 6.91 12.58 -3.40
C LEU A 258 8.38 12.92 -3.69
N LYS A 259 8.88 14.08 -3.25
CA LYS A 259 10.30 14.42 -3.37
C LYS A 259 11.18 13.46 -2.56
N ALA A 260 10.76 13.08 -1.35
CA ALA A 260 11.48 12.11 -0.53
C ALA A 260 11.57 10.74 -1.21
N ALA A 261 10.50 10.30 -1.89
CA ALA A 261 10.51 9.06 -2.68
C ALA A 261 11.57 9.07 -3.79
N LEU A 262 11.84 10.22 -4.40
CA LEU A 262 12.87 10.36 -5.43
C LEU A 262 14.28 10.13 -4.86
N LEU A 263 14.49 10.26 -3.54
CA LEU A 263 15.79 10.08 -2.89
C LEU A 263 16.00 8.67 -2.35
N TYR A 264 14.98 7.80 -2.36
CA TYR A 264 15.04 6.47 -1.78
C TYR A 264 16.03 5.54 -2.50
N GLY A 265 16.93 4.90 -1.73
CA GLY A 265 18.05 4.12 -2.27
C GLY A 265 18.42 2.90 -1.42
N GLU A 266 17.45 2.06 -1.07
CA GLU A 266 17.73 0.76 -0.43
C GLU A 266 18.43 -0.20 -1.42
N GLU A 267 19.60 -0.71 -1.04
CA GLU A 267 20.46 -1.53 -1.93
C GLU A 267 19.82 -2.86 -2.35
N ASN A 268 18.96 -3.44 -1.50
CA ASN A 268 18.30 -4.72 -1.79
C ASN A 268 16.93 -4.57 -2.49
N ASP A 269 16.66 -3.40 -3.05
CA ASP A 269 15.50 -3.13 -3.89
C ASP A 269 15.99 -2.76 -5.30
N ASP A 270 15.69 -3.61 -6.28
CA ASP A 270 16.12 -3.44 -7.67
C ASP A 270 15.61 -2.12 -8.28
N GLU A 271 14.38 -1.71 -7.96
CA GLU A 271 13.82 -0.44 -8.46
C GLU A 271 14.49 0.76 -7.77
N ALA A 272 14.83 0.66 -6.49
CA ALA A 272 15.55 1.72 -5.77
C ALA A 272 16.98 1.86 -6.29
N SER A 273 17.68 0.75 -6.50
CA SER A 273 19.02 0.73 -7.08
C SER A 273 19.03 1.33 -8.49
N TYR A 274 18.04 0.97 -9.32
CA TYR A 274 17.90 1.57 -10.65
C TYR A 274 17.55 3.07 -10.58
N LEU A 275 16.68 3.49 -9.64
CA LEU A 275 16.39 4.91 -9.40
C LEU A 275 17.66 5.70 -9.05
N GLN A 276 18.50 5.20 -8.14
CA GLN A 276 19.75 5.87 -7.77
C GLN A 276 20.77 5.93 -8.92
N ASN A 277 20.82 4.89 -9.76
CA ASN A 277 21.63 4.91 -10.97
C ASN A 277 21.16 6.00 -11.96
N LEU A 278 19.84 6.15 -12.15
CA LEU A 278 19.28 7.21 -12.97
C LEU A 278 19.61 8.60 -12.41
N ARG A 279 19.50 8.80 -11.09
CA ARG A 279 19.86 10.08 -10.44
C ARG A 279 21.31 10.50 -10.63
N SER A 280 22.21 9.53 -10.80
CA SER A 280 23.62 9.82 -11.06
C SER A 280 23.85 10.51 -12.41
N ASN A 281 22.89 10.40 -13.34
CA ASN A 281 22.97 10.93 -14.70
C ASN A 281 21.78 11.82 -15.09
N SER A 282 20.83 12.04 -14.20
CA SER A 282 19.59 12.79 -14.44
C SER A 282 19.14 13.52 -13.19
N ASN A 283 18.48 14.66 -13.37
CA ASN A 283 17.90 15.40 -12.25
C ASN A 283 16.45 14.96 -11.93
N ASP A 284 15.90 15.46 -10.82
CA ASP A 284 14.53 15.16 -10.38
C ASP A 284 13.50 15.47 -11.47
N THR A 285 13.68 16.56 -12.23
CA THR A 285 12.77 16.97 -13.31
C THR A 285 12.67 15.90 -14.41
N GLU A 286 13.79 15.29 -14.80
CA GLU A 286 13.82 14.24 -15.83
C GLU A 286 13.18 12.94 -15.35
N ILE A 287 13.39 12.58 -14.07
CA ILE A 287 12.78 11.40 -13.46
C ILE A 287 11.26 11.57 -13.36
N LEU A 288 10.79 12.72 -12.87
CA LEU A 288 9.36 13.05 -12.82
C LEU A 288 8.71 13.04 -14.20
N LYS A 289 9.40 13.54 -15.23
CA LYS A 289 8.93 13.46 -16.61
C LYS A 289 8.74 12.00 -17.06
N LYS A 290 9.74 11.16 -16.81
CA LYS A 290 9.78 9.77 -17.29
C LYS A 290 8.74 8.88 -16.63
N PHE A 291 8.60 8.94 -15.30
CA PHE A 291 7.75 8.01 -14.54
C PHE A 291 6.41 8.63 -14.11
N SER A 292 6.43 9.90 -13.71
CA SER A 292 5.25 10.58 -13.16
C SER A 292 4.44 11.34 -14.20
N ARG A 293 4.94 11.45 -15.45
CA ARG A 293 4.37 12.29 -16.52
C ARG A 293 4.21 13.75 -16.09
N ILE A 294 5.15 14.25 -15.29
CA ILE A 294 5.21 15.63 -14.82
C ILE A 294 6.47 16.24 -15.43
N ASP A 295 6.34 16.88 -16.59
CA ASP A 295 7.46 17.47 -17.32
C ASP A 295 7.83 18.89 -16.80
N HIS A 296 8.95 19.46 -17.25
CA HIS A 296 9.43 20.76 -16.78
C HIS A 296 8.50 21.97 -16.99
N PHE A 297 7.54 21.89 -17.92
CA PHE A 297 6.52 22.93 -18.12
C PHE A 297 5.28 22.72 -17.23
N ASP A 298 5.13 21.54 -16.62
CA ASP A 298 4.11 21.31 -15.60
C ASP A 298 4.49 22.07 -14.32
N PRO A 299 3.66 23.02 -13.83
CA PRO A 299 3.94 23.74 -12.59
C PRO A 299 4.17 22.82 -11.39
N MET A 300 3.60 21.61 -11.40
CA MET A 300 3.84 20.61 -10.36
C MET A 300 5.31 20.18 -10.31
N ASN A 301 6.04 20.18 -11.43
CA ASN A 301 7.44 19.79 -11.46
C ASN A 301 8.28 20.71 -10.56
N LYS A 302 8.18 22.02 -10.79
CA LYS A 302 8.86 23.03 -9.97
C LYS A 302 8.40 22.95 -8.52
N PHE A 303 7.08 22.85 -8.30
CA PHE A 303 6.53 22.73 -6.95
C PHE A 303 7.09 21.54 -6.17
N ILE A 304 7.21 20.36 -6.77
CA ILE A 304 7.77 19.16 -6.13
C ILE A 304 9.27 19.33 -5.89
N THR A 305 10.02 19.73 -6.92
CA THR A 305 11.49 19.80 -6.86
C THR A 305 12.01 20.86 -5.89
N GLU A 306 11.25 21.92 -5.62
CA GLU A 306 11.62 22.97 -4.66
C GLU A 306 11.25 22.66 -3.21
N GLN A 307 10.59 21.54 -2.91
CA GLN A 307 10.24 21.20 -1.52
C GLN A 307 11.48 21.04 -0.64
N ASP A 308 11.48 21.65 0.54
CA ASP A 308 12.60 21.52 1.48
C ASP A 308 12.53 20.16 2.20
N LEU A 309 13.63 19.40 2.09
CA LEU A 309 13.83 18.13 2.79
C LEU A 309 14.99 18.17 3.80
N TYR A 310 15.64 19.31 4.00
CA TYR A 310 16.78 19.45 4.90
C TYR A 310 16.54 18.93 6.34
N PRO A 311 15.33 19.05 6.93
CA PRO A 311 15.04 18.44 8.25
C PRO A 311 15.13 16.91 8.27
N PHE A 312 14.99 16.25 7.12
CA PHE A 312 14.91 14.78 7.03
C PHE A 312 16.23 14.14 6.61
N LEU A 313 17.18 14.90 6.05
CA LEU A 313 18.44 14.33 5.60
C LEU A 313 19.36 14.00 6.78
N GLN A 314 19.88 12.77 6.81
CA GLN A 314 21.01 12.40 7.66
C GLN A 314 22.22 13.32 7.40
N THR A 315 23.04 13.52 8.43
CA THR A 315 24.24 14.38 8.38
C THR A 315 25.26 14.00 7.32
N GLU A 316 25.27 12.75 6.83
CA GLU A 316 26.14 12.29 5.75
C GLU A 316 25.61 12.61 4.34
N ILE A 317 24.32 13.00 4.24
CA ILE A 317 23.62 13.36 3.00
C ILE A 317 23.42 14.89 2.89
N LYS A 318 23.78 15.65 3.94
CA LYS A 318 23.76 17.12 3.99
C LYS A 318 25.04 17.73 3.43
#